data_AF-A0A9R1HIN3-F1
#
_entry.id   AF-A0A9R1HIN3-F1
#
_cell.length_a   1.000
_cell.length_b   1.000
_cell.length_c   1.000
_cell.angle_alpha   90.00
_cell.angle_beta   90.00
_cell.angle_gamma   90.00
#
_symmetry.space_group_name_H-M   'P 1'
#
loop_
_entity.id
_entity.type
_entity.pdbx_description
1 polymer ?
#
loop_
_entity_poly.entity_id
_entity_poly.type
_entity_poly.pdbx_seq_one_letter_code
_entity_poly.pdbx_strand_id
1 'polypeptide(L)'
;KDYVDFSDVCYNEFGDRVKHWTTFNEPWTYSTYGYATGVFAPGRCSPHVSASCGARDSAREPYIVTHNILLAHAATVELYRRKYQKAQGGEVGITLVCHWYLPYTNSTADKEAAKRRVEFMLGWFMDPIVHGDYPASMRSWLGARLPSFTPKQKAMLKGSYDFFGLNYYTTYYAIATPAPANALLGSYDADNRSNVTGFRNGRPLGPQAYTEFLFVYPPGIHELMLYAKRKYGNPAIYVMENGIDEGNNSSLPIREALKDPARINYHYKHLLFLNLAIKQKVNIKGYFSWTFMDCFEWGDGYKDRFGLIYIDRNTLKRYPKESSKWMGRFLKK
;
A
#
# COMPACT_ATOMS: atom_id res chain seq x y z
N LYS A 1 11.05 6.85 19.36
CA LYS A 1 11.28 6.16 20.65
C LYS A 1 10.00 5.50 21.11
N ASP A 2 8.93 6.26 21.29
CA ASP A 2 7.63 5.77 21.76
C ASP A 2 7.10 4.57 20.96
N TYR A 3 7.21 4.58 19.63
CA TYR A 3 6.83 3.43 18.79
C TYR A 3 7.68 2.17 19.04
N VAL A 4 8.97 2.34 19.35
CA VAL A 4 9.88 1.24 19.71
C VAL A 4 9.52 0.68 21.08
N ASP A 5 9.20 1.55 22.05
CA ASP A 5 8.76 1.13 23.38
C ASP A 5 7.42 0.37 23.31
N PHE A 6 6.48 0.84 22.48
CA PHE A 6 5.24 0.10 22.16
C PHE A 6 5.53 -1.27 21.56
N SER A 7 6.46 -1.34 20.60
CA SER A 7 6.82 -2.59 19.95
C SER A 7 7.54 -3.55 20.91
N ASP A 8 8.35 -3.03 21.85
CA ASP A 8 8.98 -3.81 22.92
C ASP A 8 7.94 -4.55 23.76
N VAL A 9 6.85 -3.86 24.14
CA VAL A 9 5.72 -4.47 24.85
C VAL A 9 5.07 -5.56 23.99
N CYS A 10 4.74 -5.29 22.73
CA CYS A 10 4.11 -6.27 21.84
C CYS A 10 4.97 -7.55 21.67
N TYR A 11 6.27 -7.39 21.46
CA TYR A 11 7.18 -8.52 21.34
C TYR A 11 7.31 -9.31 22.64
N ASN A 12 7.36 -8.63 23.79
CA ASN A 12 7.41 -9.27 25.09
C ASN A 12 6.15 -10.09 25.38
N GLU A 13 4.97 -9.51 25.15
CA GLU A 13 3.70 -10.11 25.55
C GLU A 13 3.19 -11.19 24.59
N PHE A 14 3.50 -11.09 23.29
CA PHE A 14 2.88 -11.96 22.28
C PHE A 14 3.90 -12.72 21.41
N GLY A 15 5.19 -12.38 21.47
CA GLY A 15 6.21 -12.98 20.62
C GLY A 15 6.53 -14.45 20.94
N ASP A 16 6.02 -14.97 22.06
CA ASP A 16 6.02 -16.41 22.35
C ASP A 16 5.23 -17.20 21.28
N ARG A 17 4.15 -16.62 20.74
CA ARG A 17 3.27 -17.23 19.73
C ARG A 17 3.29 -16.53 18.36
N VAL A 18 3.38 -15.20 18.32
CA VAL A 18 3.39 -14.44 17.06
C VAL A 18 4.78 -14.51 16.43
N LYS A 19 4.83 -15.07 15.21
CA LYS A 19 6.11 -15.30 14.47
C LYS A 19 6.27 -14.47 13.21
N HIS A 20 5.25 -13.71 12.81
CA HIS A 20 5.34 -12.80 11.67
C HIS A 20 4.77 -11.45 12.08
N TRP A 21 5.62 -10.43 12.04
CA TRP A 21 5.29 -9.07 12.45
C TRP A 21 5.39 -8.14 11.26
N THR A 22 4.41 -7.27 11.09
CA THR A 22 4.56 -6.08 10.25
C THR A 22 4.58 -4.85 11.16
N THR A 23 5.52 -3.96 10.92
CA THR A 23 5.69 -2.74 11.72
C THR A 23 4.62 -1.71 11.37
N PHE A 24 4.60 -1.27 10.11
CA PHE A 24 3.65 -0.29 9.60
C PHE A 24 2.84 -0.88 8.46
N ASN A 25 1.57 -0.48 8.38
CA ASN A 25 0.71 -0.73 7.23
C ASN A 25 0.59 0.55 6.39
N GLU A 26 0.81 0.43 5.09
CA GLU A 26 0.65 1.50 4.10
C GLU A 26 1.15 2.89 4.53
N PRO A 27 2.42 3.02 4.91
CA PRO A 27 2.92 4.33 5.35
C PRO A 27 2.85 5.39 4.23
N TRP A 28 2.81 4.97 2.96
CA TRP A 28 2.50 5.85 1.83
C TRP A 28 1.13 6.52 2.01
N THR A 29 0.07 5.72 2.21
CA THR A 29 -1.32 6.18 2.38
C THR A 29 -1.42 7.17 3.52
N TYR A 30 -0.81 6.89 4.67
CA TYR A 30 -0.79 7.80 5.81
C TYR A 30 -0.04 9.12 5.52
N SER A 31 1.16 9.04 4.95
CA SER A 31 1.97 10.22 4.66
C SER A 31 1.31 11.13 3.61
N THR A 32 0.67 10.57 2.60
CA THR A 32 0.04 11.35 1.53
C THR A 32 -1.35 11.84 1.93
N TYR A 33 -2.24 10.96 2.37
CA TYR A 33 -3.60 11.34 2.71
C TYR A 33 -3.72 12.06 4.05
N GLY A 34 -2.80 11.82 4.99
CA GLY A 34 -2.80 12.50 6.29
C GLY A 34 -2.12 13.87 6.29
N TYR A 35 -1.13 14.09 5.40
CA TYR A 35 -0.23 15.26 5.46
C TYR A 35 -0.02 15.98 4.12
N ALA A 36 -0.50 15.45 3.00
CA ALA A 36 -0.48 16.14 1.72
C ALA A 36 -1.89 16.61 1.33
N THR A 37 -2.85 15.71 1.24
CA THR A 37 -4.24 16.03 0.86
C THR A 37 -5.13 16.33 2.07
N GLY A 38 -4.78 15.81 3.25
CA GLY A 38 -5.49 16.04 4.50
C GLY A 38 -6.85 15.35 4.60
N VAL A 39 -7.12 14.33 3.77
CA VAL A 39 -8.39 13.57 3.80
C VAL A 39 -8.42 12.51 4.90
N PHE A 40 -7.26 12.04 5.36
CA PHE A 40 -7.13 11.10 6.47
C PHE A 40 -6.61 11.80 7.72
N ALA A 41 -6.85 11.23 8.90
CA ALA A 41 -6.30 11.77 10.15
C ALA A 41 -4.75 11.85 10.08
N PRO A 42 -4.12 12.93 10.56
CA PRO A 42 -4.71 14.04 11.34
C PRO A 42 -5.32 15.18 10.51
N GLY A 43 -5.45 15.04 9.19
CA GLY A 43 -6.15 15.99 8.32
C GLY A 43 -5.33 17.24 8.01
N ARG A 44 -4.02 17.09 7.78
CA ARG A 44 -3.10 18.23 7.56
C ARG A 44 -2.83 18.41 6.07
N CYS A 45 -2.91 19.67 5.63
CA CYS A 45 -2.61 20.05 4.26
C CYS A 45 -2.27 21.56 4.16
N SER A 46 -1.68 21.99 3.06
CA SER A 46 -1.42 23.42 2.82
C SER A 46 -2.72 24.21 2.64
N PRO A 47 -2.73 25.53 2.94
CA PRO A 47 -3.90 26.39 2.72
C PRO A 47 -4.46 26.37 1.29
N HIS A 48 -3.60 26.14 0.29
CA HIS A 48 -3.99 26.07 -1.12
C HIS A 48 -4.65 24.74 -1.50
N VAL A 49 -4.55 23.71 -0.66
CA VAL A 49 -5.24 22.43 -0.84
C VAL A 49 -6.64 22.53 -0.23
N SER A 50 -6.75 23.02 1.00
CA SER A 50 -8.01 23.36 1.65
C SER A 50 -7.84 24.50 2.64
N ALA A 51 -8.79 25.45 2.63
CA ALA A 51 -8.82 26.55 3.58
C ALA A 51 -8.91 26.07 5.05
N SER A 52 -9.47 24.87 5.29
CA SER A 52 -9.62 24.30 6.63
C SER A 52 -8.32 23.79 7.24
N CYS A 53 -7.25 23.59 6.46
CA CYS A 53 -6.03 22.98 6.96
C CYS A 53 -5.08 23.95 7.68
N GLY A 54 -5.31 25.26 7.59
CA GLY A 54 -4.45 26.27 8.22
C GLY A 54 -3.01 26.28 7.68
N ALA A 55 -2.07 26.86 8.43
CA ALA A 55 -0.68 27.05 8.01
C ALA A 55 0.19 25.77 8.10
N ARG A 56 -0.21 24.69 7.41
CA ARG A 56 0.60 23.47 7.27
C ARG A 56 1.26 23.40 5.89
N ASP A 57 2.08 22.37 5.66
CA ASP A 57 2.96 22.30 4.49
C ASP A 57 2.93 20.92 3.81
N SER A 58 2.04 20.77 2.82
CA SER A 58 1.93 19.58 1.96
C SER A 58 3.18 19.29 1.12
N ALA A 59 4.13 20.23 1.00
CA ALA A 59 5.38 20.04 0.27
C ALA A 59 6.52 19.49 1.16
N ARG A 60 6.36 19.49 2.49
CA ARG A 60 7.37 19.06 3.46
C ARG A 60 6.89 18.00 4.45
N GLU A 61 5.70 18.14 4.99
CA GLU A 61 5.21 17.26 6.07
C GLU A 61 5.17 15.78 5.67
N PRO A 62 4.70 15.38 4.46
CA PRO A 62 4.74 13.98 4.05
C PRO A 62 6.15 13.37 4.11
N TYR A 63 7.18 14.16 3.77
CA TYR A 63 8.58 13.71 3.79
C TYR A 63 9.14 13.59 5.20
N ILE A 64 8.78 14.51 6.09
CA ILE A 64 9.17 14.45 7.52
C ILE A 64 8.52 13.22 8.17
N VAL A 65 7.24 13.00 7.90
CA VAL A 65 6.47 11.88 8.43
C VAL A 65 7.06 10.55 7.97
N THR A 66 7.26 10.37 6.66
CA THR A 66 7.87 9.17 6.10
C THR A 66 9.27 8.93 6.66
N HIS A 67 10.08 9.98 6.84
CA HIS A 67 11.40 9.85 7.43
C HIS A 67 11.36 9.28 8.85
N ASN A 68 10.46 9.79 9.70
CA ASN A 68 10.29 9.29 11.06
C ASN A 68 9.75 7.86 11.10
N ILE A 69 8.82 7.49 10.21
CA ILE A 69 8.32 6.12 10.07
C ILE A 69 9.46 5.15 9.74
N LEU A 70 10.30 5.50 8.77
CA LEU A 70 11.44 4.66 8.37
C LEU A 70 12.43 4.47 9.53
N LEU A 71 12.73 5.53 10.28
CA LEU A 71 13.59 5.44 11.46
C LEU A 71 12.97 4.59 12.58
N ALA A 72 11.67 4.74 12.82
CA ALA A 72 10.94 3.95 13.81
C ALA A 72 10.86 2.47 13.43
N HIS A 73 10.61 2.18 12.15
CA HIS A 73 10.64 0.82 11.58
C HIS A 73 12.01 0.17 11.80
N ALA A 74 13.08 0.81 11.36
CA ALA A 74 14.43 0.24 11.44
C ALA A 74 14.89 0.04 12.90
N ALA A 75 14.60 0.98 13.80
CA ALA A 75 14.90 0.83 15.22
C ALA A 75 14.10 -0.32 15.88
N THR A 76 12.86 -0.54 15.44
CA THR A 76 12.00 -1.64 15.93
C THR A 76 12.50 -3.00 15.46
N VAL A 77 12.95 -3.10 14.21
CA VAL A 77 13.58 -4.31 13.67
C VAL A 77 14.89 -4.60 14.39
N GLU A 78 15.73 -3.59 14.62
CA GLU A 78 16.96 -3.74 15.42
C GLU A 78 16.67 -4.23 16.84
N LEU A 79 15.65 -3.66 17.51
CA LEU A 79 15.19 -4.13 18.81
C LEU A 79 14.81 -5.62 18.77
N TYR A 80 13.96 -6.02 17.81
CA TYR A 80 13.51 -7.40 17.69
C TYR A 80 14.68 -8.37 17.48
N ARG A 81 15.56 -8.07 16.53
CA ARG A 81 16.75 -8.88 16.24
C ARG A 81 17.66 -9.05 17.45
N ARG A 82 17.89 -7.96 18.19
CA ARG A 82 18.79 -7.93 19.35
C ARG A 82 18.20 -8.63 20.58
N LYS A 83 16.93 -8.40 20.89
CA LYS A 83 16.31 -8.79 22.16
C LYS A 83 15.47 -10.07 22.07
N TYR A 84 14.81 -10.31 20.94
CA TYR A 84 13.73 -11.31 20.85
C TYR A 84 13.99 -12.42 19.84
N GLN A 85 14.61 -12.14 18.69
CA GLN A 85 14.70 -13.08 17.57
C GLN A 85 15.30 -14.44 17.97
N LYS A 86 16.37 -14.47 18.77
CA LYS A 86 17.00 -15.73 19.19
C LYS A 86 16.06 -16.63 20.01
N ALA A 87 15.24 -16.05 20.86
CA ALA A 87 14.32 -16.79 21.73
C ALA A 87 12.98 -17.09 21.05
N GLN A 88 12.50 -16.16 20.21
CA GLN A 88 11.16 -16.23 19.65
C GLN A 88 11.13 -16.82 18.24
N GLY A 89 12.21 -16.68 17.45
CA GLY A 89 12.32 -17.27 16.11
C GLY A 89 11.35 -16.71 15.06
N GLY A 90 10.73 -15.55 15.30
CA GLY A 90 9.87 -14.90 14.32
C GLY A 90 10.61 -13.97 13.35
N GLU A 91 9.86 -13.40 12.42
CA GLU A 91 10.30 -12.52 11.34
C GLU A 91 9.60 -11.15 11.44
N VAL A 92 10.28 -10.08 11.04
CA VAL A 92 9.74 -8.71 11.03
C VAL A 92 9.87 -8.08 9.65
N GLY A 93 8.76 -7.56 9.13
CA GLY A 93 8.67 -6.85 7.87
C GLY A 93 7.95 -5.51 7.99
N ILE A 94 7.63 -4.97 6.82
CA ILE A 94 6.77 -3.80 6.65
C ILE A 94 5.77 -4.08 5.53
N THR A 95 4.55 -3.57 5.65
CA THR A 95 3.52 -3.67 4.62
C THR A 95 3.41 -2.35 3.87
N LEU A 96 3.69 -2.36 2.57
CA LEU A 96 3.60 -1.19 1.71
C LEU A 96 2.51 -1.38 0.66
N VAL A 97 1.82 -0.29 0.34
CA VAL A 97 0.90 -0.24 -0.79
C VAL A 97 1.62 0.22 -2.04
N CYS A 98 1.31 -0.40 -3.18
CA CYS A 98 1.74 0.11 -4.47
C CYS A 98 0.71 -0.26 -5.54
N HIS A 99 0.30 0.75 -6.31
CA HIS A 99 -0.39 0.51 -7.58
C HIS A 99 0.61 0.13 -8.66
N TRP A 100 0.12 -0.50 -9.73
CA TRP A 100 0.91 -0.57 -10.96
C TRP A 100 0.58 0.62 -11.87
N TYR A 101 1.52 0.99 -12.73
CA TYR A 101 1.35 2.10 -13.64
C TYR A 101 1.77 1.71 -15.06
N LEU A 102 0.85 1.88 -16.00
CA LEU A 102 1.11 1.78 -17.43
C LEU A 102 1.37 3.18 -17.99
N PRO A 103 2.22 3.36 -19.01
CA PRO A 103 2.31 4.65 -19.68
C PRO A 103 1.02 4.93 -20.48
N TYR A 104 0.52 6.17 -20.45
CA TYR A 104 -0.69 6.54 -21.19
C TYR A 104 -0.47 6.43 -22.71
N THR A 105 0.62 6.99 -23.21
CA THR A 105 1.12 6.82 -24.59
C THR A 105 2.41 6.00 -24.66
N ASN A 106 2.88 5.66 -25.86
CA ASN A 106 4.19 5.00 -26.04
C ASN A 106 5.39 5.96 -25.95
N SER A 107 5.17 7.24 -25.63
CA SER A 107 6.22 8.24 -25.53
C SER A 107 7.21 7.91 -24.39
N THR A 108 8.46 8.36 -24.54
CA THR A 108 9.46 8.23 -23.48
C THR A 108 9.00 8.95 -22.21
N ALA A 109 8.33 10.09 -22.34
CA ALA A 109 7.86 10.88 -21.20
C ALA A 109 6.89 10.09 -20.31
N ASP A 110 5.87 9.44 -20.90
CA ASP A 110 4.88 8.67 -20.14
C ASP A 110 5.46 7.36 -19.58
N LYS A 111 6.41 6.74 -20.29
CA LYS A 111 7.16 5.58 -19.77
C LYS A 111 7.95 5.93 -18.53
N GLU A 112 8.65 7.06 -18.54
CA GLU A 112 9.37 7.53 -17.36
C GLU A 112 8.41 7.99 -16.26
N ALA A 113 7.25 8.57 -16.60
CA ALA A 113 6.22 8.90 -15.61
C ALA A 113 5.68 7.66 -14.89
N ALA A 114 5.39 6.58 -15.61
CA ALA A 114 4.95 5.31 -15.02
C ALA A 114 6.00 4.74 -14.05
N LYS A 115 7.29 4.75 -14.44
CA LYS A 115 8.39 4.32 -13.56
C LYS A 115 8.49 5.19 -12.30
N ARG A 116 8.41 6.51 -12.45
CA ARG A 116 8.47 7.45 -11.31
C ARG A 116 7.32 7.27 -10.35
N ARG A 117 6.12 6.94 -10.83
CA ARG A 117 4.97 6.66 -9.93
C ARG A 117 5.24 5.46 -9.03
N VAL A 118 5.80 4.38 -9.56
CA VAL A 118 6.24 3.23 -8.75
C VAL A 118 7.36 3.63 -7.78
N GLU A 119 8.33 4.44 -8.24
CA GLU A 119 9.45 4.89 -7.42
C GLU A 119 9.00 5.79 -6.25
N PHE A 120 8.10 6.74 -6.49
CA PHE A 120 7.58 7.65 -5.45
C PHE A 120 6.59 6.96 -4.50
N MET A 121 5.98 5.84 -4.89
CA MET A 121 5.07 5.07 -4.05
C MET A 121 5.77 3.94 -3.29
N LEU A 122 6.37 2.99 -4.00
CA LEU A 122 7.08 1.84 -3.42
C LEU A 122 8.54 2.18 -3.08
N GLY A 123 9.26 2.77 -4.02
CA GLY A 123 10.70 3.06 -3.86
C GLY A 123 11.01 4.05 -2.74
N TRP A 124 10.09 4.99 -2.47
CA TRP A 124 10.21 5.94 -1.37
C TRP A 124 10.40 5.27 -0.01
N PHE A 125 9.89 4.04 0.16
CA PHE A 125 10.05 3.24 1.38
C PHE A 125 11.02 2.07 1.20
N MET A 126 10.93 1.32 0.09
CA MET A 126 11.80 0.15 -0.10
C MET A 126 13.25 0.50 -0.41
N ASP A 127 13.57 1.57 -1.15
CA ASP A 127 14.97 1.90 -1.41
C ASP A 127 15.72 2.23 -0.09
N PRO A 128 15.15 3.00 0.86
CA PRO A 128 15.76 3.16 2.19
C PRO A 128 15.99 1.83 2.93
N ILE A 129 15.00 0.94 2.92
CA ILE A 129 15.06 -0.34 3.65
C ILE A 129 16.05 -1.32 3.00
N VAL A 130 16.17 -1.33 1.67
CA VAL A 130 17.05 -2.28 0.97
C VAL A 130 18.47 -1.72 0.81
N HIS A 131 18.60 -0.41 0.58
CA HIS A 131 19.85 0.23 0.17
C HIS A 131 20.40 1.23 1.19
N GLY A 132 19.59 1.68 2.15
CA GLY A 132 19.98 2.61 3.21
C GLY A 132 19.76 4.09 2.89
N ASP A 133 19.17 4.44 1.73
CA ASP A 133 18.80 5.82 1.40
C ASP A 133 17.63 5.88 0.41
N TYR A 134 17.02 7.04 0.27
CA TYR A 134 15.93 7.27 -0.69
C TYR A 134 16.37 7.09 -2.15
N PRO A 135 15.41 6.90 -3.08
CA PRO A 135 15.73 6.85 -4.50
C PRO A 135 16.48 8.10 -4.97
N ALA A 136 17.48 7.91 -5.84
CA ALA A 136 18.34 9.00 -6.31
C ALA A 136 17.55 10.09 -7.06
N SER A 137 16.49 9.72 -7.77
CA SER A 137 15.61 10.67 -8.46
C SER A 137 14.91 11.60 -7.46
N MET A 138 14.36 11.05 -6.37
CA MET A 138 13.72 11.82 -5.30
C MET A 138 14.71 12.78 -4.65
N ARG A 139 15.93 12.31 -4.33
CA ARG A 139 17.00 13.17 -3.79
C ARG A 139 17.31 14.35 -4.71
N SER A 140 17.48 14.08 -6.01
CA SER A 140 17.78 15.09 -7.01
C SER A 140 16.68 16.14 -7.14
N TRP A 141 15.40 15.73 -7.03
CA TRP A 141 14.27 16.60 -7.32
C TRP A 141 13.73 17.37 -6.11
N LEU A 142 13.78 16.74 -4.93
CA LEU A 142 13.21 17.29 -3.71
C LEU A 142 14.21 18.15 -2.93
N GLY A 143 15.50 17.87 -3.08
CA GLY A 143 16.58 18.57 -2.39
C GLY A 143 16.34 18.61 -0.88
N ALA A 144 16.37 19.81 -0.29
CA ALA A 144 16.23 20.03 1.14
C ALA A 144 14.86 19.64 1.73
N ARG A 145 13.82 19.45 0.90
CA ARG A 145 12.50 18.98 1.41
C ARG A 145 12.51 17.51 1.80
N LEU A 146 13.42 16.71 1.24
CA LEU A 146 13.59 15.31 1.59
C LEU A 146 14.67 15.19 2.68
N PRO A 147 14.33 14.79 3.92
CA PRO A 147 15.31 14.74 5.01
C PRO A 147 16.45 13.76 4.73
N SER A 148 17.64 14.03 5.28
CA SER A 148 18.82 13.19 5.08
C SER A 148 19.03 12.21 6.23
N PHE A 149 19.36 10.96 5.92
CA PHE A 149 19.77 9.98 6.92
C PHE A 149 21.25 10.17 7.28
N THR A 150 21.56 10.15 8.58
CA THR A 150 22.94 10.07 9.07
C THR A 150 23.56 8.71 8.72
N PRO A 151 24.90 8.57 8.69
CA PRO A 151 25.53 7.27 8.41
C PRO A 151 25.02 6.13 9.30
N LYS A 152 24.77 6.40 10.58
CA LYS A 152 24.20 5.42 11.52
C LYS A 152 22.77 5.03 11.12
N GLN A 153 21.94 5.99 10.73
CA GLN A 153 20.56 5.72 10.29
C GLN A 153 20.54 4.92 8.97
N LYS A 154 21.42 5.24 8.01
CA LYS A 154 21.55 4.47 6.77
C LYS A 154 21.91 3.01 7.04
N ALA A 155 22.87 2.79 7.95
CA ALA A 155 23.27 1.45 8.37
C ALA A 155 22.14 0.68 9.08
N MET A 156 21.37 1.36 9.93
CA MET A 156 20.23 0.77 10.64
C MET A 156 19.08 0.38 9.68
N LEU A 157 18.82 1.20 8.65
CA LEU A 157 17.80 0.94 7.64
C LEU A 157 18.15 -0.20 6.69
N LYS A 158 19.41 -0.28 6.26
CA LYS A 158 19.82 -1.23 5.23
C LYS A 158 19.62 -2.67 5.70
N GLY A 159 18.72 -3.39 5.02
CA GLY A 159 18.34 -4.76 5.35
C GLY A 159 17.45 -4.87 6.59
N SER A 160 16.72 -3.82 6.97
CA SER A 160 15.83 -3.81 8.15
C SER A 160 14.51 -4.57 7.91
N TYR A 161 14.53 -5.73 7.26
CA TYR A 161 13.34 -6.52 7.00
C TYR A 161 13.73 -7.99 6.76
N ASP A 162 12.84 -8.90 7.14
CA ASP A 162 12.96 -10.33 6.86
C ASP A 162 12.02 -10.73 5.69
N PHE A 163 10.89 -10.02 5.53
CA PHE A 163 9.97 -10.13 4.41
C PHE A 163 9.38 -8.77 4.01
N PHE A 164 8.85 -8.71 2.79
CA PHE A 164 8.15 -7.56 2.22
C PHE A 164 6.65 -7.85 2.15
N GLY A 165 5.84 -7.07 2.87
CA GLY A 165 4.39 -7.09 2.74
C GLY A 165 3.93 -6.14 1.63
N LEU A 166 3.09 -6.61 0.71
CA LEU A 166 2.54 -5.80 -0.37
C LEU A 166 1.02 -5.75 -0.33
N ASN A 167 0.49 -4.53 -0.32
CA ASN A 167 -0.92 -4.25 -0.59
C ASN A 167 -1.07 -3.83 -2.05
N TYR A 168 -1.96 -4.51 -2.78
CA TYR A 168 -2.23 -4.24 -4.18
C TYR A 168 -3.73 -4.29 -4.46
N TYR A 169 -4.23 -3.27 -5.16
CA TYR A 169 -5.65 -3.19 -5.53
C TYR A 169 -5.86 -2.95 -7.02
N THR A 170 -5.08 -2.05 -7.62
CA THR A 170 -5.39 -1.49 -8.93
C THR A 170 -4.15 -1.04 -9.72
N THR A 171 -4.40 -0.61 -10.95
CA THR A 171 -3.43 -0.07 -11.91
C THR A 171 -4.00 1.20 -12.52
N TYR A 172 -3.13 2.16 -12.87
CA TYR A 172 -3.50 3.36 -13.61
C TYR A 172 -2.65 3.54 -14.86
N TYR A 173 -3.12 4.38 -15.78
CA TYR A 173 -2.26 5.02 -16.76
C TYR A 173 -1.57 6.24 -16.14
N ALA A 174 -0.28 6.42 -16.38
CA ALA A 174 0.50 7.59 -15.99
C ALA A 174 0.76 8.49 -17.20
N ILE A 175 0.56 9.80 -16.99
CA ILE A 175 0.75 10.86 -17.97
C ILE A 175 1.83 11.79 -17.44
N ALA A 176 2.89 12.05 -18.21
CA ALA A 176 3.93 12.98 -17.80
C ALA A 176 3.40 14.42 -17.67
N THR A 177 3.80 15.10 -16.61
CA THR A 177 3.53 16.53 -16.42
C THR A 177 4.84 17.29 -16.30
N PRO A 178 4.87 18.60 -16.64
CA PRO A 178 6.03 19.43 -16.36
C PRO A 178 6.31 19.52 -14.85
N ALA A 179 7.51 20.00 -14.51
CA ALA A 179 7.83 20.34 -13.12
C ALA A 179 6.88 21.45 -12.62
N PRO A 180 6.47 21.42 -11.34
CA PRO A 180 5.66 22.48 -10.77
C PRO A 180 6.40 23.83 -10.87
N ALA A 181 5.68 24.89 -11.26
CA ALA A 181 6.26 26.23 -11.40
C ALA A 181 6.85 26.76 -10.09
N ASN A 182 6.29 26.35 -8.95
CA ASN A 182 6.84 26.60 -7.63
C ASN A 182 6.73 25.32 -6.77
N ALA A 183 7.87 24.71 -6.45
CA ALA A 183 7.94 23.48 -5.65
C ALA A 183 7.40 23.65 -4.22
N LEU A 184 7.36 24.88 -3.69
CA LEU A 184 6.82 25.18 -2.35
C LEU A 184 5.31 25.41 -2.33
N LEU A 185 4.70 25.61 -3.50
CA LEU A 185 3.25 25.62 -3.69
C LEU A 185 2.73 24.26 -4.19
N GLY A 186 3.63 23.28 -4.35
CA GLY A 186 3.28 21.92 -4.71
C GLY A 186 2.87 21.07 -3.51
N SER A 187 2.49 19.83 -3.80
CA SER A 187 2.34 18.75 -2.83
C SER A 187 3.20 17.57 -3.26
N TYR A 188 3.33 16.56 -2.38
CA TYR A 188 3.89 15.25 -2.75
C TYR A 188 3.37 14.73 -4.11
N ASP A 189 2.10 14.96 -4.45
CA ASP A 189 1.48 14.47 -5.69
C ASP A 189 2.04 15.15 -6.96
N ALA A 190 2.47 16.40 -6.86
CA ALA A 190 3.09 17.12 -7.97
C ALA A 190 4.57 16.73 -8.15
N ASP A 191 5.23 16.26 -7.10
CA ASP A 191 6.67 16.01 -7.10
C ASP A 191 7.09 14.81 -7.96
N ASN A 192 6.19 13.84 -8.17
CA ASN A 192 6.44 12.73 -9.10
C ASN A 192 6.31 13.15 -10.59
N ARG A 193 5.88 14.40 -10.86
CA ARG A 193 5.72 15.01 -12.20
C ARG A 193 4.92 14.12 -13.14
N SER A 194 3.77 13.65 -12.66
CA SER A 194 2.83 12.90 -13.47
C SER A 194 1.41 12.98 -12.94
N ASN A 195 0.44 12.88 -13.85
CA ASN A 195 -0.96 12.61 -13.53
C ASN A 195 -1.28 11.14 -13.76
N VAL A 196 -2.40 10.69 -13.20
CA VAL A 196 -2.88 9.31 -13.39
C VAL A 196 -4.35 9.29 -13.78
N THR A 197 -4.74 8.28 -14.54
CA THR A 197 -6.13 8.05 -14.94
C THR A 197 -6.41 6.57 -15.12
N GLY A 198 -7.61 6.13 -14.75
CA GLY A 198 -8.10 4.78 -15.05
C GLY A 198 -8.63 4.63 -16.48
N PHE A 199 -8.66 5.70 -17.27
CA PHE A 199 -9.24 5.73 -18.61
C PHE A 199 -8.20 6.06 -19.67
N ARG A 200 -8.33 5.45 -20.86
CA ARG A 200 -7.56 5.81 -22.05
C ARG A 200 -8.49 5.87 -23.25
N ASN A 201 -8.55 7.02 -23.91
CA ASN A 201 -9.46 7.29 -25.02
C ASN A 201 -10.93 6.98 -24.68
N GLY A 202 -11.37 7.41 -23.48
CA GLY A 202 -12.73 7.19 -22.97
C GLY A 202 -13.04 5.75 -22.53
N ARG A 203 -12.08 4.82 -22.60
CA ARG A 203 -12.28 3.43 -22.18
C ARG A 203 -11.59 3.15 -20.85
N PRO A 204 -12.27 2.55 -19.86
CA PRO A 204 -11.65 2.20 -18.60
C PRO A 204 -10.61 1.09 -18.80
N LEU A 205 -9.57 1.08 -17.95
CA LEU A 205 -8.49 0.09 -17.96
C LEU A 205 -9.01 -1.34 -17.72
N GLY A 206 -10.07 -1.45 -16.92
CA GLY A 206 -10.80 -2.67 -16.62
C GLY A 206 -12.13 -2.35 -15.94
N PRO A 207 -12.92 -3.37 -15.56
CA PRO A 207 -14.12 -3.15 -14.77
C PRO A 207 -13.82 -2.30 -13.54
N GLN A 208 -14.63 -1.28 -13.28
CA GLN A 208 -14.49 -0.41 -12.11
C GLN A 208 -15.32 -0.99 -10.95
N ALA A 209 -14.80 -0.92 -9.73
CA ALA A 209 -15.54 -1.32 -8.54
C ALA A 209 -16.57 -0.26 -8.13
N TYR A 210 -17.15 -0.39 -6.94
CA TYR A 210 -18.04 0.64 -6.41
C TYR A 210 -17.26 1.93 -6.10
N THR A 211 -16.13 1.83 -5.42
CA THR A 211 -15.25 2.97 -5.21
C THR A 211 -14.51 3.33 -6.50
N GLU A 212 -14.64 4.60 -6.91
CA GLU A 212 -14.20 5.09 -8.22
C GLU A 212 -12.70 4.93 -8.48
N PHE A 213 -11.86 4.86 -7.43
CA PHE A 213 -10.43 4.69 -7.61
C PHE A 213 -10.08 3.28 -8.12
N LEU A 214 -10.88 2.25 -7.87
CA LEU A 214 -10.49 0.86 -8.07
C LEU A 214 -10.89 0.32 -9.46
N PHE A 215 -9.89 0.20 -10.34
CA PHE A 215 -10.00 -0.48 -11.63
C PHE A 215 -9.43 -1.91 -11.55
N VAL A 216 -10.21 -2.91 -11.93
CA VAL A 216 -9.81 -4.31 -11.87
C VAL A 216 -8.85 -4.63 -13.03
N TYR A 217 -7.55 -4.68 -12.73
CA TYR A 217 -6.50 -4.99 -13.72
C TYR A 217 -5.48 -6.04 -13.18
N PRO A 218 -5.85 -7.33 -13.20
CA PRO A 218 -5.02 -8.41 -12.66
C PRO A 218 -3.58 -8.51 -13.20
N PRO A 219 -3.26 -8.20 -14.48
CA PRO A 219 -1.86 -8.22 -14.93
C PRO A 219 -0.94 -7.27 -14.15
N GLY A 220 -1.47 -6.21 -13.53
CA GLY A 220 -0.66 -5.25 -12.80
C GLY A 220 0.00 -5.83 -11.54
N ILE A 221 -0.67 -6.74 -10.80
CA ILE A 221 -0.04 -7.37 -9.63
C ILE A 221 1.15 -8.23 -10.06
N HIS A 222 1.03 -8.92 -11.19
CA HIS A 222 2.09 -9.75 -11.75
C HIS A 222 3.31 -8.91 -12.15
N GLU A 223 3.10 -7.81 -12.86
CA GLU A 223 4.19 -6.90 -13.25
C GLU A 223 4.87 -6.25 -12.03
N LEU A 224 4.09 -5.86 -11.01
CA LEU A 224 4.63 -5.31 -9.78
C LEU A 224 5.47 -6.34 -9.00
N MET A 225 5.03 -7.60 -8.96
CA MET A 225 5.80 -8.70 -8.36
C MET A 225 7.12 -8.94 -9.09
N LEU A 226 7.11 -8.91 -10.42
CA LEU A 226 8.34 -9.00 -11.21
C LEU A 226 9.25 -7.79 -11.05
N TYR A 227 8.68 -6.59 -10.91
CA TYR A 227 9.42 -5.37 -10.61
C TYR A 227 10.13 -5.51 -9.26
N ALA A 228 9.41 -5.87 -8.19
CA ALA A 228 9.99 -6.06 -6.86
C ALA A 228 11.11 -7.11 -6.88
N LYS A 229 10.91 -8.23 -7.59
CA LYS A 229 11.95 -9.24 -7.81
C LYS A 229 13.21 -8.66 -8.44
N ARG A 230 13.08 -7.94 -9.56
CA ARG A 230 14.24 -7.42 -10.31
C ARG A 230 14.95 -6.30 -9.57
N LYS A 231 14.20 -5.39 -8.96
CA LYS A 231 14.73 -4.16 -8.33
C LYS A 231 15.33 -4.43 -6.95
N TYR A 232 14.75 -5.34 -6.17
CA TYR A 232 15.12 -5.56 -4.76
C TYR A 232 15.70 -6.94 -4.46
N GLY A 233 16.11 -7.71 -5.49
CA GLY A 233 16.81 -8.98 -5.29
C GLY A 233 15.94 -10.15 -4.86
N ASN A 234 14.68 -10.19 -5.31
CA ASN A 234 13.73 -11.28 -5.04
C ASN A 234 13.45 -11.56 -3.54
N PRO A 235 13.07 -10.53 -2.76
CA PRO A 235 12.75 -10.71 -1.34
C PRO A 235 11.57 -11.68 -1.15
N ALA A 236 11.40 -12.23 0.04
CA ALA A 236 10.17 -12.94 0.40
C ALA A 236 9.00 -11.94 0.38
N ILE A 237 7.95 -12.21 -0.39
CA ILE A 237 6.80 -11.32 -0.54
C ILE A 237 5.54 -11.98 0.00
N TYR A 238 4.82 -11.29 0.88
CA TYR A 238 3.46 -11.63 1.26
C TYR A 238 2.51 -10.59 0.67
N VAL A 239 1.48 -11.02 -0.07
CA VAL A 239 0.38 -10.12 -0.45
C VAL A 239 -0.49 -9.94 0.78
N MET A 240 -0.33 -8.82 1.48
CA MET A 240 -0.97 -8.57 2.77
C MET A 240 -2.40 -8.06 2.62
N GLU A 241 -2.68 -7.34 1.52
CA GLU A 241 -4.02 -6.92 1.17
C GLU A 241 -4.24 -7.00 -0.35
N ASN A 242 -5.36 -7.59 -0.75
CA ASN A 242 -5.88 -7.57 -2.10
C ASN A 242 -7.40 -7.82 -2.04
N GLY A 243 -8.19 -6.97 -2.67
CA GLY A 243 -9.65 -7.02 -2.54
C GLY A 243 -10.38 -6.11 -3.49
N ILE A 244 -11.70 -6.25 -3.49
CA ILE A 244 -12.64 -5.38 -4.21
C ILE A 244 -13.87 -5.15 -3.35
N ASP A 245 -14.38 -3.93 -3.41
CA ASP A 245 -15.58 -3.49 -2.72
C ASP A 245 -16.83 -3.63 -3.58
N GLU A 246 -17.97 -3.52 -2.90
CA GLU A 246 -19.29 -3.37 -3.48
C GLU A 246 -20.04 -2.30 -2.69
N GLY A 247 -20.97 -1.60 -3.33
CA GLY A 247 -21.81 -0.61 -2.66
C GLY A 247 -22.68 -1.27 -1.60
N ASN A 248 -22.74 -0.66 -0.42
CA ASN A 248 -23.66 -1.05 0.61
C ASN A 248 -25.07 -0.53 0.28
N ASN A 249 -26.02 -1.45 0.21
CA ASN A 249 -27.42 -1.13 -0.01
C ASN A 249 -28.27 -1.84 1.06
N SER A 250 -28.73 -1.05 2.04
CA SER A 250 -29.55 -1.54 3.16
C SER A 250 -30.92 -2.03 2.75
N SER A 251 -31.39 -1.69 1.55
CA SER A 251 -32.68 -2.13 1.00
C SER A 251 -32.60 -3.52 0.34
N LEU A 252 -31.39 -4.05 0.11
CA LEU A 252 -31.23 -5.40 -0.44
C LEU A 252 -31.54 -6.46 0.63
N PRO A 253 -32.38 -7.46 0.34
CA PRO A 253 -32.50 -8.63 1.19
C PRO A 253 -31.14 -9.29 1.41
N ILE A 254 -30.86 -9.76 2.64
CA ILE A 254 -29.56 -10.39 2.98
C ILE A 254 -29.17 -11.45 1.95
N ARG A 255 -30.10 -12.32 1.54
CA ARG A 255 -29.86 -13.37 0.53
C ARG A 255 -29.28 -12.86 -0.80
N GLU A 256 -29.59 -11.63 -1.19
CA GLU A 256 -29.03 -10.98 -2.39
C GLU A 256 -27.71 -10.27 -2.06
N ALA A 257 -27.63 -9.61 -0.90
CA ALA A 257 -26.39 -8.96 -0.45
C ALA A 257 -25.21 -9.93 -0.22
N LEU A 258 -25.47 -11.23 -0.07
CA LEU A 258 -24.44 -12.27 0.01
C LEU A 258 -23.89 -12.71 -1.35
N LYS A 259 -24.52 -12.32 -2.47
CA LYS A 259 -24.09 -12.71 -3.82
C LYS A 259 -23.10 -11.69 -4.37
N ASP A 260 -21.81 -12.04 -4.32
CA ASP A 260 -20.70 -11.17 -4.71
C ASP A 260 -19.79 -11.78 -5.80
N PRO A 261 -20.34 -12.12 -6.99
CA PRO A 261 -19.58 -12.80 -8.04
C PRO A 261 -18.39 -11.97 -8.56
N ALA A 262 -18.47 -10.63 -8.50
CA ALA A 262 -17.37 -9.76 -8.85
C ALA A 262 -16.14 -9.99 -7.96
N ARG A 263 -16.34 -10.20 -6.65
CA ARG A 263 -15.27 -10.50 -5.69
C ARG A 263 -14.62 -11.86 -5.95
N ILE A 264 -15.43 -12.88 -6.25
CA ILE A 264 -14.92 -14.20 -6.67
C ILE A 264 -14.02 -14.05 -7.90
N ASN A 265 -14.51 -13.37 -8.94
CA ASN A 265 -13.77 -13.17 -10.19
C ASN A 265 -12.49 -12.36 -9.98
N TYR A 266 -12.54 -11.34 -9.12
CA TYR A 266 -11.38 -10.54 -8.75
C TYR A 266 -10.28 -11.40 -8.14
N HIS A 267 -10.58 -12.15 -7.07
CA HIS A 267 -9.61 -13.00 -6.39
C HIS A 267 -9.08 -14.10 -7.31
N TYR A 268 -9.96 -14.77 -8.05
CA TYR A 268 -9.56 -15.82 -8.99
C TYR A 268 -8.52 -15.30 -10.00
N LYS A 269 -8.78 -14.15 -10.62
CA LYS A 269 -7.85 -13.58 -11.62
C LYS A 269 -6.55 -13.09 -11.00
N HIS A 270 -6.58 -12.43 -9.85
CA HIS A 270 -5.35 -11.98 -9.19
C HIS A 270 -4.49 -13.16 -8.73
N LEU A 271 -5.09 -14.22 -8.17
CA LEU A 271 -4.41 -15.45 -7.81
C LEU A 271 -3.81 -16.16 -9.03
N LEU A 272 -4.49 -16.15 -10.18
CA LEU A 272 -3.95 -16.67 -11.44
C LEU A 272 -2.66 -15.93 -11.84
N PHE A 273 -2.68 -14.60 -11.81
CA PHE A 273 -1.53 -13.77 -12.16
C PHE A 273 -0.37 -13.86 -11.14
N LEU A 274 -0.69 -14.02 -9.85
CA LEU A 274 0.31 -14.34 -8.83
C LEU A 274 0.96 -15.71 -9.09
N ASN A 275 0.18 -16.73 -9.47
CA ASN A 275 0.71 -18.03 -9.86
C ASN A 275 1.64 -17.94 -11.08
N LEU A 276 1.34 -17.08 -12.06
CA LEU A 276 2.27 -16.81 -13.17
C LEU A 276 3.59 -16.20 -12.67
N ALA A 277 3.54 -15.29 -11.70
CA ALA A 277 4.75 -14.69 -11.11
C ALA A 277 5.57 -15.74 -10.33
N ILE A 278 4.91 -16.64 -9.59
CA ILE A 278 5.54 -17.78 -8.91
C ILE A 278 6.24 -18.70 -9.92
N LYS A 279 5.58 -19.02 -11.05
CA LYS A 279 6.20 -19.80 -12.15
C LYS A 279 7.44 -19.10 -12.72
N GLN A 280 7.44 -17.77 -12.73
CA GLN A 280 8.60 -16.94 -13.09
C GLN A 280 9.57 -16.69 -11.91
N LYS A 281 9.51 -17.52 -10.87
CA LYS A 281 10.44 -17.55 -9.72
C LYS A 281 10.42 -16.29 -8.86
N VAL A 282 9.30 -15.57 -8.79
CA VAL A 282 9.09 -14.57 -7.73
C VAL A 282 8.86 -15.29 -6.41
N ASN A 283 9.53 -14.85 -5.34
CA ASN A 283 9.47 -15.47 -4.02
C ASN A 283 8.21 -15.05 -3.22
N ILE A 284 7.03 -15.38 -3.74
CA ILE A 284 5.75 -15.12 -3.08
C ILE A 284 5.48 -16.21 -2.05
N LYS A 285 5.16 -15.81 -0.82
CA LYS A 285 5.00 -16.69 0.35
C LYS A 285 3.57 -16.80 0.87
N GLY A 286 2.71 -15.83 0.58
CA GLY A 286 1.33 -15.86 1.02
C GLY A 286 0.46 -14.80 0.37
N TYR A 287 -0.85 -15.00 0.55
CA TYR A 287 -1.89 -14.14 0.04
C TYR A 287 -2.99 -13.96 1.09
N PHE A 288 -3.28 -12.71 1.42
CA PHE A 288 -4.29 -12.30 2.38
C PHE A 288 -5.31 -11.42 1.66
N SER A 289 -6.59 -11.81 1.80
CA SER A 289 -7.71 -11.09 1.20
C SER A 289 -8.09 -9.91 2.10
N TRP A 290 -8.14 -8.70 1.51
CA TRP A 290 -8.85 -7.58 2.13
C TRP A 290 -10.32 -7.68 1.73
N THR A 291 -11.26 -7.95 2.64
CA THR A 291 -11.05 -8.16 4.08
C THR A 291 -11.82 -9.36 4.61
N PHE A 292 -11.50 -9.79 5.83
CA PHE A 292 -12.18 -10.90 6.49
C PHE A 292 -13.69 -10.65 6.61
N MET A 293 -14.10 -9.44 6.99
CA MET A 293 -15.49 -9.04 7.16
C MET A 293 -15.71 -7.56 6.83
N ASP A 294 -16.91 -7.18 6.42
CA ASP A 294 -17.24 -5.77 6.16
C ASP A 294 -16.90 -4.91 7.38
N CYS A 295 -16.14 -3.84 7.17
CA CYS A 295 -15.59 -2.99 8.23
C CYS A 295 -15.78 -1.51 7.92
N PHE A 296 -15.17 -0.64 8.73
CA PHE A 296 -15.18 0.80 8.52
C PHE A 296 -14.08 1.17 7.53
N GLU A 297 -14.44 1.65 6.34
CA GLU A 297 -13.49 2.07 5.30
C GLU A 297 -13.20 3.56 5.41
N TRP A 298 -12.34 3.92 6.36
CA TRP A 298 -11.77 5.27 6.46
C TRP A 298 -12.82 6.41 6.32
N GLY A 299 -12.63 7.31 5.36
CA GLY A 299 -13.54 8.44 5.11
C GLY A 299 -14.90 8.04 4.50
N ASP A 300 -15.00 6.86 3.88
CA ASP A 300 -16.24 6.36 3.26
C ASP A 300 -17.18 5.72 4.30
N GLY A 301 -16.65 5.37 5.47
CA GLY A 301 -17.41 4.84 6.58
C GLY A 301 -17.89 3.42 6.32
N TYR A 302 -19.18 3.25 6.04
CA TYR A 302 -19.78 1.93 5.78
C TYR A 302 -20.54 1.90 4.45
N LYS A 303 -20.19 2.80 3.52
CA LYS A 303 -20.84 2.91 2.20
C LYS A 303 -20.41 1.80 1.27
N ASP A 304 -19.23 1.26 1.47
CA ASP A 304 -18.58 0.24 0.68
C ASP A 304 -18.26 -0.99 1.54
N ARG A 305 -18.20 -2.15 0.90
CA ARG A 305 -18.11 -3.44 1.57
C ARG A 305 -17.01 -4.29 0.94
N PHE A 306 -15.86 -4.41 1.59
CA PHE A 306 -14.74 -5.24 1.12
C PHE A 306 -14.79 -6.70 1.60
N GLY A 307 -15.63 -7.01 2.59
CA GLY A 307 -15.53 -8.26 3.33
C GLY A 307 -15.93 -9.51 2.56
N LEU A 308 -15.26 -10.62 2.86
CA LEU A 308 -15.74 -11.97 2.55
C LEU A 308 -16.97 -12.34 3.40
N ILE A 309 -17.13 -11.70 4.56
CA ILE A 309 -18.25 -11.87 5.48
C ILE A 309 -19.05 -10.57 5.53
N TYR A 310 -20.34 -10.66 5.23
CA TYR A 310 -21.28 -9.57 5.41
C TYR A 310 -21.58 -9.33 6.89
N ILE A 311 -21.62 -8.06 7.30
CA ILE A 311 -22.02 -7.63 8.64
C ILE A 311 -23.36 -6.91 8.56
N ASP A 312 -24.38 -7.47 9.19
CA ASP A 312 -25.61 -6.72 9.47
C ASP A 312 -25.30 -5.64 10.51
N ARG A 313 -25.41 -4.37 10.13
CA ARG A 313 -25.05 -3.24 10.99
C ARG A 313 -26.02 -2.99 12.14
N ASN A 314 -27.25 -3.51 12.06
CA ASN A 314 -28.24 -3.37 13.13
C ASN A 314 -28.03 -4.43 14.22
N THR A 315 -27.65 -5.64 13.83
CA THR A 315 -27.55 -6.79 14.75
C THR A 315 -26.12 -7.27 15.00
N LEU A 316 -25.16 -6.77 14.23
CA LEU A 316 -23.77 -7.25 14.14
C LEU A 316 -23.67 -8.73 13.77
N LYS A 317 -24.72 -9.35 13.21
CA LYS A 317 -24.64 -10.74 12.75
C LYS A 317 -23.72 -10.86 11.53
N ARG A 318 -23.00 -11.99 11.48
CA ARG A 318 -22.02 -12.31 10.45
C ARG A 318 -22.62 -13.31 9.47
N TYR A 319 -22.56 -13.01 8.18
CA TYR A 319 -23.08 -13.88 7.13
C TYR A 319 -22.00 -14.11 6.06
N PRO A 320 -21.50 -15.34 5.88
CA PRO A 320 -20.54 -15.64 4.84
C PRO A 320 -21.12 -15.35 3.45
N LYS A 321 -20.45 -14.49 2.67
CA LYS A 321 -20.80 -14.24 1.27
C LYS A 321 -20.42 -15.44 0.40
N GLU A 322 -20.86 -15.45 -0.85
CA GLU A 322 -20.50 -16.51 -1.80
C GLU A 322 -18.99 -16.56 -2.06
N SER A 323 -18.30 -15.42 -2.02
CA SER A 323 -16.83 -15.36 -2.07
C SER A 323 -16.14 -16.06 -0.91
N SER A 324 -16.67 -15.97 0.31
CA SER A 324 -16.16 -16.73 1.47
C SER A 324 -16.27 -18.23 1.24
N LYS A 325 -17.44 -18.69 0.76
CA LYS A 325 -17.66 -20.12 0.44
C LYS A 325 -16.76 -20.58 -0.70
N TRP A 326 -16.56 -19.74 -1.72
CA TRP A 326 -15.64 -20.02 -2.82
C TRP A 326 -14.19 -20.14 -2.33
N MET A 327 -13.71 -19.20 -1.51
CA MET A 327 -12.36 -19.25 -0.93
C MET A 327 -12.16 -20.51 -0.10
N GLY A 328 -13.15 -20.87 0.72
CA GLY A 328 -13.13 -22.11 1.50
C GLY A 328 -13.07 -23.39 0.65
N ARG A 329 -13.66 -23.40 -0.55
CA ARG A 329 -13.52 -24.52 -1.51
C ARG A 329 -12.17 -24.49 -2.22
N PHE A 330 -11.67 -23.30 -2.57
CA PHE A 330 -10.38 -23.11 -3.23
C PHE A 330 -9.22 -23.62 -2.36
N LEU A 331 -9.25 -23.37 -1.05
CA LEU A 331 -8.19 -23.77 -0.10
C LEU A 331 -8.19 -25.26 0.30
N LYS A 332 -9.23 -26.02 -0.03
CA LYS A 332 -9.38 -27.44 0.35
C LYS A 332 -8.91 -28.42 -0.74
N LYS A 333 -8.39 -27.93 -1.87
CA LYS A 333 -7.91 -28.74 -2.98
C LYS A 333 -6.40 -28.88 -2.95
#